data_AF-A0A844HZ36-F1
#
_entry.id   AF-A0A844HZ36-F1
#
_cell.length_a   1.000
_cell.length_b   1.000
_cell.length_c   1.000
_cell.angle_alpha   90.00
_cell.angle_beta   90.00
_cell.angle_gamma   90.00
#
_symmetry.space_group_name_H-M   'P 1'
#
loop_
_entity.id
_entity.type
_entity.pdbx_description
1 polymer ?
#
loop_
_entity_poly.entity_id
_entity_poly.type
_entity_poly.pdbx_seq_one_letter_code
_entity_poly.pdbx_strand_id
1 'polypeptide(L)'
;MSIQAEQSVLYAVLTDSSRMKECDLEPHEFSDWHHQEAFSAARDIVNQGEIADLVTVCEVLEKRVPGVDFAKYLAGVLENAFCGSAFGQYVEIVHKSYRKRQALNIAQTLKTALSEGQDGDPVDTAIQQLMSLNQLGRNYDHDMKSVMAAGLRMIDEAMDADGIIGIPSGLSDLDDCMGGFHDTDLIVVGARPAMGKTAFMLNLALAAKQPVGVISAEQGHEQMGLRLMSIEGKLDSQKIRTGGFYDNEWDELRKTVNGLSDKPIRVNDEPGMKINALIRQARDWKYRYGIKALYVDYLQKIKASDSRAKRHEQVGEVAGSLKNLARELEIPVIALAQVSRECEKRPNKRPMNSDLADASEIEKEADEIMFLYRDEVYNPDTPDKGIAEIDLSKNRHGPTGLVRCVFTGKFMRFDQLAPKTFQEQYGGSA
;
A
#
# COMPACT_ATOMS: atom_id res chain seq x y z
N MET A 1 -16.49 30.85 -14.69
CA MET A 1 -15.20 30.51 -14.06
C MET A 1 -14.46 29.38 -14.77
N SER A 2 -14.97 28.13 -14.89
CA SER A 2 -14.24 27.06 -15.61
C SER A 2 -13.84 27.45 -17.04
N ILE A 3 -14.80 27.97 -17.83
CA ILE A 3 -14.55 28.31 -19.23
C ILE A 3 -13.49 29.42 -19.42
N GLN A 4 -13.45 30.39 -18.51
CA GLN A 4 -12.48 31.49 -18.55
C GLN A 4 -11.07 31.00 -18.16
N ALA A 5 -10.98 30.03 -17.25
CA ALA A 5 -9.72 29.38 -16.91
C ALA A 5 -9.21 28.54 -18.09
N GLU A 6 -10.08 27.77 -18.75
CA GLU A 6 -9.75 27.02 -19.98
C GLU A 6 -9.24 27.95 -21.09
N GLN A 7 -9.95 29.06 -21.34
CA GLN A 7 -9.51 30.10 -22.28
C GLN A 7 -8.14 30.69 -21.91
N SER A 8 -7.87 30.90 -20.62
CA SER A 8 -6.60 31.42 -20.13
C SER A 8 -5.45 30.42 -20.28
N VAL A 9 -5.72 29.13 -20.13
CA VAL A 9 -4.75 28.06 -20.41
C VAL A 9 -4.42 28.01 -21.90
N LEU A 10 -5.44 27.99 -22.77
CA LEU A 10 -5.25 28.02 -24.22
C LEU A 10 -4.49 29.26 -24.68
N TYR A 11 -4.85 30.44 -24.16
CA TYR A 11 -4.11 31.67 -24.45
C TYR A 11 -2.62 31.52 -24.10
N ALA A 12 -2.33 31.02 -22.90
CA ALA A 12 -0.95 30.90 -22.43
C ALA A 12 -0.14 29.94 -23.30
N VAL A 13 -0.72 28.80 -23.68
CA VAL A 13 -0.09 27.81 -24.56
C VAL A 13 0.12 28.33 -25.98
N LEU A 14 -0.88 29.01 -26.55
CA LEU A 14 -0.80 29.53 -27.92
C LEU A 14 0.10 30.76 -28.05
N THR A 15 0.34 31.48 -26.95
CA THR A 15 1.26 32.63 -26.90
C THR A 15 2.69 32.20 -26.58
N ASP A 16 2.84 31.17 -25.76
CA ASP A 16 4.12 30.63 -25.33
C ASP A 16 4.02 29.10 -25.23
N SER A 17 4.37 28.42 -26.33
CA SER A 17 4.29 26.96 -26.45
C SER A 17 5.17 26.21 -25.44
N SER A 18 6.16 26.88 -24.84
CA SER A 18 7.00 26.28 -23.80
C SER A 18 6.21 25.92 -22.54
N ARG A 19 5.11 26.64 -22.27
CA ARG A 19 4.20 26.39 -21.14
C ARG A 19 3.47 25.06 -21.25
N MET A 20 3.41 24.46 -22.43
CA MET A 20 2.89 23.10 -22.60
C MET A 20 3.66 22.10 -21.72
N LYS A 21 4.96 22.33 -21.46
CA LYS A 21 5.77 21.48 -20.57
C LYS A 21 5.42 21.61 -19.09
N GLU A 22 4.82 22.73 -18.71
CA GLU A 22 4.37 23.01 -17.34
C GLU A 22 2.89 22.65 -17.13
N CYS A 23 2.21 22.19 -18.19
CA CYS A 23 0.79 21.89 -18.21
C CYS A 23 0.58 20.37 -18.24
N ASP A 24 0.04 19.81 -17.17
CA ASP A 24 -0.28 18.39 -17.05
C ASP A 24 -1.73 18.06 -17.45
N LEU A 25 -2.45 19.03 -18.01
CA LEU A 25 -3.83 18.84 -18.45
C LEU A 25 -3.92 17.91 -19.66
N GLU A 26 -4.92 17.06 -19.66
CA GLU A 26 -5.33 16.28 -20.83
C GLU A 26 -6.46 16.98 -21.60
N PRO A 27 -6.57 16.82 -22.94
CA PRO A 27 -7.63 17.46 -23.73
C PRO A 27 -9.04 17.20 -23.18
N HIS A 28 -9.31 15.99 -22.70
CA HIS A 28 -10.62 15.61 -22.16
C HIS A 28 -10.98 16.30 -20.82
N GLU A 29 -10.01 16.99 -20.20
CA GLU A 29 -10.23 17.78 -18.97
C GLU A 29 -10.82 19.17 -19.26
N PHE A 30 -10.83 19.61 -20.51
CA PHE A 30 -11.56 20.81 -20.93
C PHE A 30 -13.05 20.50 -21.07
N SER A 31 -13.93 21.46 -20.74
CA SER A 31 -15.39 21.26 -20.82
C SER A 31 -15.96 21.58 -22.19
N ASP A 32 -15.37 22.54 -22.90
CA ASP A 32 -15.79 22.91 -24.25
C ASP A 32 -15.03 22.08 -25.29
N TRP A 33 -15.77 21.42 -26.18
CA TRP A 33 -15.19 20.60 -27.24
C TRP A 33 -14.18 21.36 -28.12
N HIS A 34 -14.42 22.65 -28.41
CA HIS A 34 -13.46 23.44 -29.19
C HIS A 34 -12.14 23.64 -28.42
N HIS A 35 -12.20 23.79 -27.11
CA HIS A 35 -11.00 23.85 -26.27
C HIS A 35 -10.26 22.51 -26.26
N GLN A 36 -10.98 21.39 -26.19
CA GLN A 36 -10.39 20.06 -26.26
C GLN A 36 -9.60 19.88 -27.55
N GLU A 37 -10.23 20.19 -28.70
CA GLU A 37 -9.60 20.07 -30.01
C GLU A 37 -8.39 21.01 -30.15
N ALA A 38 -8.53 22.27 -29.73
CA ALA A 38 -7.45 23.24 -29.81
C ALA A 38 -6.25 22.86 -28.94
N PHE A 39 -6.49 22.43 -27.70
CA PHE A 39 -5.43 21.97 -26.80
C PHE A 39 -4.76 20.69 -27.33
N SER A 40 -5.56 19.74 -27.84
CA SER A 40 -5.07 18.51 -28.47
C SER A 40 -4.15 18.80 -29.66
N ALA A 41 -4.59 19.67 -30.58
CA ALA A 41 -3.78 20.09 -31.73
C ALA A 41 -2.49 20.80 -31.30
N ALA A 42 -2.57 21.74 -30.35
CA ALA A 42 -1.39 22.41 -29.81
C ALA A 42 -0.38 21.41 -29.21
N ARG A 43 -0.88 20.42 -28.47
CA ARG A 43 -0.04 19.37 -27.87
C ARG A 43 0.62 18.49 -28.91
N ASP A 44 -0.10 18.11 -29.96
CA ASP A 44 0.44 17.28 -31.04
C ASP A 44 1.58 18.00 -31.79
N ILE A 45 1.45 19.31 -32.01
CA ILE A 45 2.48 20.15 -32.64
C ILE A 45 3.73 20.22 -31.75
N VAL A 46 3.56 20.50 -30.45
CA VAL A 46 4.67 20.55 -29.49
C VAL A 46 5.38 19.20 -29.38
N ASN A 47 4.63 18.10 -29.38
CA ASN A 47 5.18 16.74 -29.36
C ASN A 47 6.00 16.39 -30.61
N GLN A 48 5.71 17.04 -31.75
CA GLN A 48 6.51 16.94 -32.98
C GLN A 48 7.76 17.84 -32.95
N GLY A 49 7.97 18.59 -31.86
CA GLY A 49 9.09 19.52 -31.70
C GLY A 49 8.87 20.88 -32.36
N GLU A 50 7.63 21.18 -32.78
CA GLU A 50 7.26 22.43 -33.43
C GLU A 50 6.63 23.43 -32.44
N ILE A 51 6.53 24.69 -32.86
CA ILE A 51 5.92 25.75 -32.05
C ILE A 51 4.42 25.76 -32.30
N ALA A 52 3.63 25.48 -31.26
CA ALA A 52 2.20 25.68 -31.29
C ALA A 52 1.85 27.16 -31.08
N ASP A 53 1.28 27.78 -32.11
CA ASP A 53 0.72 29.12 -32.08
C ASP A 53 -0.66 29.12 -32.76
N LEU A 54 -1.33 30.28 -32.80
CA LEU A 54 -2.66 30.39 -33.41
C LEU A 54 -2.68 29.88 -34.86
N VAL A 55 -1.65 30.15 -35.65
CA VAL A 55 -1.61 29.82 -37.09
C VAL A 55 -1.38 28.32 -37.26
N THR A 56 -0.37 27.77 -36.58
CA THR A 56 -0.04 26.35 -36.71
C THR A 56 -1.15 25.46 -36.18
N VAL A 57 -1.79 25.84 -35.07
CA VAL A 57 -2.95 25.13 -34.52
C VAL A 57 -4.15 25.20 -35.47
N CYS A 58 -4.43 26.36 -36.07
CA CYS A 58 -5.53 26.47 -37.04
C CYS A 58 -5.31 25.60 -38.28
N GLU A 59 -4.08 25.51 -38.80
CA GLU A 59 -3.78 24.66 -39.97
C GLU A 59 -4.04 23.17 -39.67
N VAL A 60 -3.67 22.70 -38.47
CA VAL A 60 -3.94 21.33 -38.03
C VAL A 60 -5.44 21.11 -37.86
N LEU A 61 -6.15 22.06 -37.26
CA LEU A 61 -7.59 21.96 -37.00
C LEU A 61 -8.42 22.02 -38.28
N GLU A 62 -8.01 22.75 -39.30
CA GLU A 62 -8.70 22.80 -40.60
C GLU A 62 -8.74 21.41 -41.27
N LYS A 63 -7.66 20.63 -41.11
CA LYS A 63 -7.58 19.24 -41.60
C LYS A 63 -8.31 18.27 -40.68
N ARG A 64 -8.18 18.43 -39.36
CA ARG A 64 -8.75 17.53 -38.34
C ARG A 64 -10.27 17.66 -38.21
N VAL A 65 -10.78 18.89 -38.32
CA VAL A 65 -12.18 19.24 -38.07
C VAL A 65 -12.69 20.18 -39.17
N PRO A 66 -12.86 19.68 -40.40
CA PRO A 66 -13.25 20.51 -41.53
C PRO A 66 -14.64 21.11 -41.34
N GLY A 67 -14.80 22.38 -41.71
CA GLY A 67 -16.07 23.11 -41.65
C GLY A 67 -16.31 23.92 -40.37
N VAL A 68 -15.36 23.92 -39.43
CA VAL A 68 -15.40 24.77 -38.22
C VAL A 68 -14.35 25.88 -38.31
N ASP A 69 -14.78 27.13 -38.14
CA ASP A 69 -13.91 28.30 -38.18
C ASP A 69 -13.17 28.50 -36.84
N PHE A 70 -12.16 27.66 -36.62
CA PHE A 70 -11.32 27.73 -35.42
C PHE A 70 -10.48 29.00 -35.36
N ALA A 71 -10.14 29.62 -36.50
CA ALA A 71 -9.41 30.88 -36.52
C ALA A 71 -10.23 32.00 -35.86
N LYS A 72 -11.50 32.13 -36.24
CA LYS A 72 -12.40 33.09 -35.59
C LYS A 72 -12.66 32.75 -34.13
N TYR A 73 -12.86 31.47 -33.82
CA TYR A 73 -13.11 31.03 -32.44
C TYR A 73 -11.93 31.34 -31.51
N LEU A 74 -10.72 30.91 -31.89
CA LEU A 74 -9.52 31.11 -31.09
C LEU A 74 -9.10 32.58 -31.02
N ALA A 75 -9.33 33.38 -32.05
CA ALA A 75 -9.18 34.83 -31.96
C ALA A 75 -10.07 35.42 -30.85
N GLY A 76 -11.33 34.98 -30.76
CA GLY A 76 -12.24 35.36 -29.67
C GLY A 76 -11.76 34.87 -28.30
N VAL A 77 -11.17 33.68 -28.21
CA VAL A 77 -10.53 33.20 -26.96
C VAL A 77 -9.36 34.11 -26.56
N LEU A 78 -8.54 34.52 -27.52
CA LEU A 78 -7.37 35.35 -27.26
C LEU A 78 -7.71 36.78 -26.82
N GLU A 79 -8.82 37.33 -27.31
CA GLU A 79 -9.32 38.66 -26.90
C GLU A 79 -9.94 38.67 -25.50
N ASN A 80 -10.51 37.54 -25.05
CA ASN A 80 -11.25 37.45 -23.78
C ASN A 80 -10.44 36.84 -22.63
N ALA A 81 -9.29 36.23 -22.92
CA ALA A 81 -8.45 35.57 -21.94
C ALA A 81 -7.52 36.56 -21.22
N PHE A 82 -7.29 36.32 -19.93
CA PHE A 82 -6.37 37.10 -19.11
C PHE A 82 -5.19 36.22 -18.67
N CYS A 83 -4.01 36.45 -19.23
CA CYS A 83 -2.81 35.77 -18.77
C CYS A 83 -1.92 36.72 -17.95
N GLY A 84 -1.83 36.43 -16.65
CA GLY A 84 -0.78 36.94 -15.77
C GLY A 84 0.18 35.82 -15.38
N SER A 85 0.97 36.02 -14.33
CA SER A 85 1.84 34.99 -13.73
C SER A 85 1.09 33.78 -13.12
N ALA A 86 -0.25 33.75 -13.20
CA ALA A 86 -1.13 32.79 -12.54
C ALA A 86 -1.47 31.53 -13.35
N PHE A 87 -0.66 31.14 -14.35
CA PHE A 87 -0.94 29.99 -15.23
C PHE A 87 -1.28 28.71 -14.45
N GLY A 88 -0.47 28.34 -13.46
CA GLY A 88 -0.73 27.16 -12.62
C GLY A 88 -2.06 27.21 -11.86
N GLN A 89 -2.54 28.41 -11.49
CA GLN A 89 -3.85 28.55 -10.83
C GLN A 89 -5.00 28.23 -11.80
N TYR A 90 -4.87 28.62 -13.07
CA TYR A 90 -5.87 28.28 -14.08
C TYR A 90 -5.88 26.78 -14.39
N VAL A 91 -4.71 26.15 -14.50
CA VAL A 91 -4.58 24.69 -14.63
C VAL A 91 -5.29 24.00 -13.46
N GLU A 92 -5.07 24.44 -12.22
CA GLU A 92 -5.74 23.89 -11.05
C GLU A 92 -7.27 24.09 -11.07
N ILE A 93 -7.76 25.22 -11.59
CA ILE A 93 -9.20 25.47 -11.76
C ILE A 93 -9.82 24.51 -12.78
N VAL A 94 -9.12 24.22 -13.88
CA VAL A 94 -9.58 23.25 -14.89
C VAL A 94 -9.63 21.84 -14.30
N HIS A 95 -8.58 21.41 -13.60
CA HIS A 95 -8.53 20.14 -12.85
C HIS A 95 -9.71 19.99 -11.88
N LYS A 96 -9.93 20.99 -11.02
CA LYS A 96 -11.05 20.99 -10.06
C LYS A 96 -12.40 20.90 -10.78
N SER A 97 -12.54 21.60 -11.90
CA SER A 97 -13.77 21.59 -12.69
C SER A 97 -14.00 20.24 -13.37
N TYR A 98 -12.95 19.63 -13.92
CA TYR A 98 -13.00 18.27 -14.48
C TYR A 98 -13.38 17.22 -13.43
N ARG A 99 -12.70 17.22 -12.28
CA ARG A 99 -13.01 16.30 -11.16
C ARG A 99 -14.47 16.42 -10.72
N LYS A 100 -15.00 17.65 -10.65
CA LYS A 100 -16.42 17.90 -10.34
C LYS A 100 -17.35 17.30 -11.41
N ARG A 101 -17.02 17.44 -12.70
CA ARG A 101 -17.81 16.84 -13.80
C ARG A 101 -17.78 15.31 -13.72
N GLN A 102 -16.62 14.71 -13.49
CA GLN A 102 -16.51 13.26 -13.34
C GLN A 102 -17.29 12.74 -12.13
N ALA A 103 -17.22 13.40 -10.98
CA ALA A 103 -18.01 13.03 -9.81
C ALA A 103 -19.51 13.09 -10.08
N LEU A 104 -19.98 14.10 -10.83
CA LEU A 104 -21.38 14.20 -11.26
C LEU A 104 -21.79 13.07 -12.21
N ASN A 105 -20.92 12.71 -13.16
CA ASN A 105 -21.15 11.59 -14.07
C ASN A 105 -21.27 10.27 -13.31
N ILE A 106 -20.35 10.00 -12.37
CA ILE A 106 -20.40 8.81 -11.52
C ILE A 106 -21.70 8.77 -10.72
N ALA A 107 -22.13 9.90 -10.13
CA ALA A 107 -23.38 9.99 -9.40
C ALA A 107 -24.60 9.71 -10.30
N GLN A 108 -24.59 10.18 -11.56
CA GLN A 108 -25.64 9.89 -12.53
C GLN A 108 -25.65 8.41 -12.93
N THR A 109 -24.49 7.82 -13.22
CA THR A 109 -24.35 6.40 -13.54
C THR A 109 -24.84 5.52 -12.39
N LEU A 110 -24.48 5.86 -11.15
CA LEU A 110 -24.96 5.17 -9.94
C LEU A 110 -26.49 5.25 -9.84
N LYS A 111 -27.06 6.44 -10.04
CA LYS A 111 -28.51 6.63 -10.01
C LYS A 111 -29.22 5.77 -11.06
N THR A 112 -28.71 5.72 -12.28
CA THR A 112 -29.26 4.91 -13.36
C THR A 112 -29.16 3.42 -13.03
N ALA A 113 -27.99 2.95 -12.60
CA ALA A 113 -27.76 1.55 -12.26
C ALA A 113 -28.66 1.05 -11.11
N LEU A 114 -28.89 1.89 -10.08
CA LEU A 114 -29.82 1.60 -8.99
C LEU A 114 -31.29 1.55 -9.44
N SER A 115 -31.64 2.30 -10.49
CA SER A 115 -33.01 2.37 -11.01
C SER A 115 -33.33 1.22 -11.97
N GLU A 116 -32.33 0.74 -12.72
CA GLU A 116 -32.48 -0.28 -13.76
C GLU A 116 -32.26 -1.71 -13.24
N GLY A 117 -31.79 -1.89 -12.00
CA GLY A 117 -31.59 -3.22 -11.40
C GLY A 117 -30.51 -4.04 -12.10
N GLN A 118 -29.38 -3.41 -12.45
CA GLN A 118 -28.26 -4.10 -13.09
C GLN A 118 -27.61 -5.14 -12.15
N ASP A 119 -27.14 -6.26 -12.72
CA ASP A 119 -26.36 -7.28 -12.01
C ASP A 119 -25.02 -6.69 -11.53
N GLY A 120 -24.78 -6.72 -10.21
CA GLY A 120 -23.56 -6.23 -9.57
C GLY A 120 -23.82 -5.42 -8.30
N ASP A 121 -22.76 -4.86 -7.71
CA ASP A 121 -22.87 -3.83 -6.67
C ASP A 121 -22.51 -2.47 -7.28
N PRO A 122 -23.50 -1.70 -7.75
CA PRO A 122 -23.27 -0.39 -8.38
C PRO A 122 -22.70 0.63 -7.38
N VAL A 123 -22.95 0.44 -6.07
CA VAL A 123 -22.40 1.30 -5.02
C VAL A 123 -20.89 1.10 -4.91
N ASP A 124 -20.44 -0.16 -4.87
CA ASP A 124 -19.00 -0.48 -4.84
C ASP A 124 -18.27 0.06 -6.08
N THR A 125 -18.90 -0.04 -7.26
CA THR A 125 -18.34 0.49 -8.52
C THR A 125 -18.18 2.00 -8.46
N ALA A 126 -19.21 2.71 -7.97
CA ALA A 126 -19.16 4.16 -7.81
C ALA A 126 -18.10 4.60 -6.78
N ILE A 127 -17.94 3.87 -5.67
CA ILE A 127 -16.90 4.11 -4.67
C ILE A 127 -15.51 3.99 -5.30
N GLN A 128 -15.27 2.93 -6.09
CA GLN A 128 -13.99 2.74 -6.78
C GLN A 128 -13.68 3.89 -7.75
N GLN A 129 -14.66 4.32 -8.55
CA GLN A 129 -14.50 5.43 -9.49
C GLN A 129 -14.29 6.77 -8.78
N LEU A 130 -14.96 7.03 -7.65
CA LEU A 130 -14.75 8.25 -6.86
C LEU A 130 -13.36 8.26 -6.20
N MET A 131 -12.87 7.10 -5.75
CA MET A 131 -11.53 6.98 -5.19
C MET A 131 -10.44 7.23 -6.24
N SER A 132 -10.60 6.73 -7.47
CA SER A 132 -9.61 6.95 -8.53
C SER A 132 -9.53 8.43 -8.97
N LEU A 133 -10.62 9.20 -8.86
CA LEU A 133 -10.59 10.65 -9.13
C LEU A 133 -9.65 11.43 -8.20
N ASN A 134 -9.40 10.94 -6.99
CA ASN A 134 -8.44 11.56 -6.08
C ASN A 134 -6.98 11.21 -6.40
N GLN A 135 -6.73 10.17 -7.21
CA GLN A 135 -5.38 9.72 -7.59
C GLN A 135 -4.84 10.38 -8.87
N LEU A 136 -5.65 11.17 -9.58
CA LEU A 136 -5.30 11.94 -10.80
C LEU A 136 -4.33 13.11 -10.52
N GLY A 137 -3.25 12.88 -9.79
CA GLY A 137 -2.23 13.88 -9.48
C GLY A 137 -0.85 13.30 -9.19
N ARG A 138 -0.67 11.97 -9.30
CA ARG A 138 0.67 11.39 -9.28
C ARG A 138 1.28 11.50 -10.67
N ASN A 139 2.33 12.31 -10.77
CA ASN A 139 3.21 12.28 -11.92
C ASN A 139 4.05 11.00 -11.83
N TYR A 140 3.99 10.15 -12.84
CA TYR A 140 4.77 8.91 -12.93
C TYR A 140 6.02 9.08 -13.82
N ASP A 141 6.19 10.26 -14.41
CA ASP A 141 7.38 10.65 -15.16
C ASP A 141 8.25 11.58 -14.30
N HIS A 142 9.49 11.18 -14.08
CA HIS A 142 10.43 11.88 -13.21
C HIS A 142 11.75 12.08 -13.94
N ASP A 143 12.19 13.34 -14.03
CA ASP A 143 13.54 13.63 -14.49
C ASP A 143 14.58 13.19 -13.44
N MET A 144 15.83 13.01 -13.87
CA MET A 144 16.90 12.56 -12.95
C MET A 144 17.09 13.51 -11.76
N LYS A 145 16.78 14.81 -11.93
CA LYS A 145 16.90 15.81 -10.87
C LYS A 145 15.88 15.57 -9.76
N SER A 146 14.61 15.34 -10.09
CA SER A 146 13.55 15.03 -9.13
C SER A 146 13.79 13.69 -8.44
N VAL A 147 14.28 12.68 -9.16
CA VAL A 147 14.69 11.38 -8.60
C VAL A 147 15.80 11.56 -7.56
N MET A 148 16.87 12.29 -7.88
CA MET A 148 17.97 12.55 -6.94
C MET A 148 17.52 13.36 -5.73
N ALA A 149 16.66 14.37 -5.94
CA ALA A 149 16.10 15.16 -4.84
C ALA A 149 15.22 14.30 -3.91
N ALA A 150 14.48 13.32 -4.45
CA ALA A 150 13.74 12.36 -3.64
C ALA A 150 14.67 11.44 -2.84
N GLY A 151 15.72 10.91 -3.46
CA GLY A 151 16.72 10.09 -2.77
C GLY A 151 17.42 10.83 -1.64
N LEU A 152 17.78 12.10 -1.83
CA LEU A 152 18.38 12.93 -0.77
C LEU A 152 17.43 13.14 0.41
N ARG A 153 16.13 13.38 0.16
CA ARG A 153 15.13 13.49 1.24
C ARG A 153 15.03 12.20 2.05
N MET A 154 15.07 11.04 1.40
CA MET A 154 15.06 9.76 2.12
C MET A 154 16.28 9.58 3.01
N ILE A 155 17.45 10.04 2.57
CA ILE A 155 18.69 10.01 3.38
C ILE A 155 18.54 10.94 4.60
N ASP A 156 18.04 12.16 4.41
CA ASP A 156 17.79 13.10 5.50
C ASP A 156 16.81 12.51 6.54
N GLU A 157 15.72 11.89 6.08
CA GLU A 157 14.75 11.21 6.94
C GLU A 157 15.39 10.04 7.73
N ALA A 158 16.28 9.26 7.09
CA ALA A 158 16.99 8.18 7.74
C ALA A 158 17.93 8.66 8.86
N MET A 159 18.59 9.79 8.63
CA MET A 159 19.48 10.41 9.61
C MET A 159 18.71 10.92 10.83
N ASP A 160 17.51 11.47 10.61
CA ASP A 160 16.64 11.95 11.69
C ASP A 160 15.97 10.82 12.48
N ALA A 161 15.75 9.66 11.85
CA ALA A 161 15.07 8.50 12.43
C ALA A 161 15.98 7.50 13.16
N ASP A 162 17.24 7.87 13.45
CA ASP A 162 18.25 7.00 14.09
C ASP A 162 18.46 5.67 13.32
N GLY A 163 18.40 5.73 11.99
CA GLY A 163 18.75 4.62 11.10
C GLY A 163 17.60 3.71 10.62
N ILE A 164 16.38 3.82 11.17
CA ILE A 164 15.23 3.03 10.72
C ILE A 164 14.34 3.86 9.79
N ILE A 165 14.32 3.51 8.50
CA ILE A 165 13.44 4.11 7.50
C ILE A 165 12.18 3.24 7.40
N GLY A 166 11.05 3.74 7.87
CA GLY A 166 9.76 3.05 7.76
C GLY A 166 9.18 2.57 9.10
N ILE A 167 8.46 1.45 9.07
CA ILE A 167 7.73 0.93 10.25
C ILE A 167 8.61 -0.07 10.99
N PRO A 168 8.94 0.16 12.28
CA PRO A 168 9.78 -0.75 13.04
C PRO A 168 9.07 -2.09 13.28
N SER A 169 9.83 -3.18 13.26
CA SER A 169 9.32 -4.51 13.61
C SER A 169 9.19 -4.69 15.12
N GLY A 170 9.92 -3.90 15.92
CA GLY A 170 9.99 -4.06 17.38
C GLY A 170 11.04 -5.08 17.83
N LEU A 171 11.80 -5.64 16.90
CA LEU A 171 12.96 -6.49 17.15
C LEU A 171 14.18 -5.79 16.54
N SER A 172 15.07 -5.25 17.37
CA SER A 172 16.18 -4.42 16.90
C SER A 172 17.07 -5.18 15.91
N ASP A 173 17.35 -6.46 16.17
CA ASP A 173 18.20 -7.24 15.26
C ASP A 173 17.54 -7.46 13.89
N LEU A 174 16.20 -7.48 13.83
CA LEU A 174 15.47 -7.58 12.58
C LEU A 174 15.44 -6.22 11.86
N ASP A 175 15.23 -5.15 12.62
CA ASP A 175 15.27 -3.78 12.10
C ASP A 175 16.68 -3.42 11.58
N ASP A 176 17.75 -3.90 12.22
CA ASP A 176 19.13 -3.73 11.76
C ASP A 176 19.40 -4.46 10.43
N CYS A 177 18.74 -5.61 10.21
CA CYS A 177 18.90 -6.39 8.97
C CYS A 177 18.11 -5.79 7.80
N MET A 178 16.94 -5.21 8.06
CA MET A 178 16.00 -4.76 7.02
C MET A 178 15.93 -3.24 6.86
N GLY A 179 16.35 -2.49 7.88
CA GLY A 179 16.14 -1.05 7.99
C GLY A 179 14.71 -0.66 8.40
N GLY A 180 13.92 -1.61 8.91
CA GLY A 180 12.47 -1.48 9.12
C GLY A 180 11.64 -1.96 7.92
N PHE A 181 10.32 -1.83 7.98
CA PHE A 181 9.43 -2.11 6.85
C PHE A 181 9.24 -0.86 5.99
N HIS A 182 9.68 -0.92 4.73
CA HIS A 182 9.67 0.22 3.82
C HIS A 182 8.32 0.42 3.14
N ASP A 183 8.00 1.68 2.84
CA ASP A 183 6.83 2.01 2.04
C ASP A 183 6.92 1.34 0.66
N THR A 184 5.76 0.97 0.12
CA THR A 184 5.60 0.30 -1.18
C THR A 184 5.94 -1.18 -1.23
N ASP A 185 6.47 -1.76 -0.15
CA ASP A 185 6.87 -3.16 -0.13
C ASP A 185 5.76 -4.14 0.24
N LEU A 186 5.87 -5.34 -0.35
CA LEU A 186 5.15 -6.51 0.09
C LEU A 186 6.11 -7.43 0.85
N ILE A 187 5.87 -7.56 2.15
CA ILE A 187 6.62 -8.44 3.06
C ILE A 187 5.79 -9.69 3.30
N VAL A 188 6.36 -10.87 3.04
CA VAL A 188 5.68 -12.15 3.24
C VAL A 188 6.28 -12.92 4.40
N VAL A 189 5.44 -13.27 5.38
CA VAL A 189 5.84 -14.06 6.55
C VAL A 189 5.28 -15.47 6.46
N GLY A 190 6.14 -16.42 6.12
CA GLY A 190 5.84 -17.84 6.05
C GLY A 190 6.00 -18.53 7.39
N ALA A 191 5.04 -19.38 7.79
CA ALA A 191 5.25 -20.28 8.92
C ALA A 191 4.37 -21.54 8.83
N ARG A 192 4.79 -22.60 9.55
CA ARG A 192 3.92 -23.75 9.83
C ARG A 192 2.92 -23.42 10.95
N PRO A 193 1.80 -24.15 11.04
CA PRO A 193 0.90 -24.06 12.18
C PRO A 193 1.64 -24.21 13.52
N ALA A 194 1.11 -23.60 14.58
CA ALA A 194 1.68 -23.59 15.94
C ALA A 194 3.05 -22.87 16.10
N MET A 195 3.68 -22.38 15.03
CA MET A 195 4.92 -21.60 15.12
C MET A 195 4.74 -20.20 15.73
N GLY A 196 3.49 -19.73 15.88
CA GLY A 196 3.19 -18.41 16.44
C GLY A 196 3.01 -17.32 15.39
N LYS A 197 2.70 -17.69 14.15
CA LYS A 197 2.56 -16.77 12.99
C LYS A 197 1.67 -15.54 13.23
N THR A 198 0.42 -15.75 13.64
CA THR A 198 -0.49 -14.62 13.94
C THR A 198 -0.04 -13.86 15.18
N ALA A 199 0.55 -14.53 16.17
CA ALA A 199 1.11 -13.85 17.33
C ALA A 199 2.27 -12.94 16.92
N PHE A 200 3.16 -13.39 16.04
CA PHE A 200 4.25 -12.59 15.49
C PHE A 200 3.71 -11.35 14.77
N MET A 201 2.74 -11.51 13.86
CA MET A 201 2.09 -10.38 13.20
C MET A 201 1.50 -9.36 14.18
N LEU A 202 0.87 -9.82 15.27
CA LEU A 202 0.32 -8.94 16.29
C LEU A 202 1.41 -8.22 17.11
N ASN A 203 2.55 -8.87 17.36
CA ASN A 203 3.70 -8.21 17.99
C ASN A 203 4.25 -7.10 17.08
N LEU A 204 4.40 -7.35 15.77
CA LEU A 204 4.80 -6.35 14.79
C LEU A 204 3.81 -5.17 14.76
N ALA A 205 2.50 -5.45 14.69
CA ALA A 205 1.47 -4.41 14.67
C ALA A 205 1.42 -3.58 15.96
N LEU A 206 1.74 -4.17 17.11
CA LEU A 206 1.82 -3.47 18.40
C LEU A 206 3.09 -2.63 18.55
N ALA A 207 4.17 -3.01 17.87
CA ALA A 207 5.44 -2.28 17.85
C ALA A 207 5.39 -1.02 16.97
N ALA A 208 4.53 -1.02 15.94
CA ALA A 208 4.28 0.15 15.12
C ALA A 208 3.76 1.32 15.97
N LYS A 209 4.40 2.49 15.82
CA LYS A 209 3.99 3.74 16.51
C LYS A 209 2.93 4.50 15.73
N GLN A 210 2.84 4.24 14.43
CA GLN A 210 1.95 4.87 13.48
C GLN A 210 0.60 4.13 13.41
N PRO A 211 -0.47 4.74 12.87
CA PRO A 211 -1.73 4.04 12.64
C PRO A 211 -1.55 2.85 11.68
N VAL A 212 -2.11 1.69 12.02
CA VAL A 212 -1.98 0.47 11.21
C VAL A 212 -3.33 -0.22 11.01
N GLY A 213 -3.49 -0.90 9.88
CA GLY A 213 -4.64 -1.76 9.60
C GLY A 213 -4.27 -3.24 9.75
N VAL A 214 -5.18 -4.04 10.31
CA VAL A 214 -5.07 -5.49 10.42
C VAL A 214 -6.32 -6.11 9.81
N ILE A 215 -6.12 -6.94 8.79
CA ILE A 215 -7.18 -7.70 8.13
C ILE A 215 -6.98 -9.17 8.49
N SER A 216 -7.93 -9.72 9.25
CA SER A 216 -7.89 -11.08 9.76
C SER A 216 -8.95 -11.93 9.07
N ALA A 217 -8.55 -12.71 8.07
CA ALA A 217 -9.43 -13.62 7.34
C ALA A 217 -9.59 -14.99 8.03
N GLU A 218 -8.82 -15.28 9.09
CA GLU A 218 -8.90 -16.54 9.85
C GLU A 218 -9.55 -16.38 11.22
N GLN A 219 -9.26 -15.30 11.96
CA GLN A 219 -9.66 -15.15 13.37
C GLN A 219 -10.54 -13.92 13.60
N GLY A 220 -11.57 -14.08 14.44
CA GLY A 220 -12.43 -12.98 14.84
C GLY A 220 -11.73 -11.95 15.73
N HIS A 221 -12.23 -10.72 15.73
CA HIS A 221 -11.68 -9.58 16.47
C HIS A 221 -11.61 -9.83 17.99
N GLU A 222 -12.54 -10.60 18.58
CA GLU A 222 -12.50 -10.98 19.99
C GLU A 222 -11.23 -11.77 20.34
N GLN A 223 -10.88 -12.77 19.51
CA GLN A 223 -9.68 -13.58 19.72
C GLN A 223 -8.41 -12.75 19.56
N MET A 224 -8.42 -11.81 18.60
CA MET A 224 -7.33 -10.87 18.40
C MET A 224 -7.16 -9.95 19.61
N GLY A 225 -8.27 -9.43 20.15
CA GLY A 225 -8.26 -8.61 21.37
C GLY A 225 -7.63 -9.32 22.57
N LEU A 226 -8.03 -10.57 22.85
CA LEU A 226 -7.45 -11.35 23.94
C LEU A 226 -5.94 -11.59 23.76
N ARG A 227 -5.48 -11.76 22.52
CA ARG A 227 -4.05 -11.92 22.21
C ARG A 227 -3.29 -10.63 22.38
N LEU A 228 -3.83 -9.50 21.92
CA LEU A 228 -3.22 -8.18 22.12
C LEU A 228 -3.05 -7.89 23.62
N MET A 229 -4.06 -8.19 24.45
CA MET A 229 -3.97 -8.07 25.90
C MET A 229 -2.88 -8.97 26.49
N SER A 230 -2.79 -10.22 26.02
CA SER A 230 -1.75 -11.18 26.43
C SER A 230 -0.34 -10.68 26.11
N ILE A 231 -0.13 -10.14 24.91
CA ILE A 231 1.17 -9.70 24.40
C ILE A 231 1.63 -8.43 25.13
N GLU A 232 0.76 -7.42 25.16
CA GLU A 232 1.06 -6.10 25.72
C GLU A 232 1.21 -6.17 27.24
N GLY A 233 0.23 -6.80 27.91
CA GLY A 233 0.18 -6.89 29.37
C GLY A 233 1.07 -7.98 29.96
N LYS A 234 1.74 -8.80 29.14
CA LYS A 234 2.51 -9.98 29.59
C LYS A 234 1.67 -10.87 30.52
N LEU A 235 0.39 -11.02 30.19
CA LEU A 235 -0.58 -11.79 30.95
C LEU A 235 -0.73 -13.18 30.35
N ASP A 236 -0.92 -14.19 31.20
CA ASP A 236 -1.08 -15.56 30.74
C ASP A 236 -2.33 -15.72 29.87
N SER A 237 -2.13 -16.15 28.61
CA SER A 237 -3.21 -16.26 27.64
C SER A 237 -4.29 -17.27 28.02
N GLN A 238 -3.96 -18.30 28.80
CA GLN A 238 -4.92 -19.26 29.31
C GLN A 238 -5.77 -18.63 30.42
N LYS A 239 -5.16 -17.87 31.33
CA LYS A 239 -5.90 -17.14 32.36
C LYS A 239 -6.84 -16.09 31.77
N ILE A 240 -6.39 -15.36 30.75
CA ILE A 240 -7.26 -14.41 30.02
C ILE A 240 -8.49 -15.12 29.44
N ARG A 241 -8.31 -16.31 28.86
CA ARG A 241 -9.44 -17.08 28.31
C ARG A 241 -10.38 -17.64 29.39
N THR A 242 -9.86 -18.04 30.55
CA THR A 242 -10.66 -18.65 31.61
C THR A 242 -11.20 -17.65 32.63
N GLY A 243 -10.74 -16.40 32.61
CA GLY A 243 -11.05 -15.38 33.62
C GLY A 243 -10.42 -15.65 34.99
N GLY A 244 -9.46 -16.59 35.08
CA GLY A 244 -8.85 -17.06 36.33
C GLY A 244 -7.70 -16.18 36.83
N PHE A 245 -7.92 -14.88 36.94
CA PHE A 245 -6.90 -13.92 37.40
C PHE A 245 -6.85 -13.80 38.92
N TYR A 246 -5.64 -13.58 39.45
CA TYR A 246 -5.45 -13.09 40.81
C TYR A 246 -5.77 -11.59 40.91
N ASP A 247 -6.09 -11.07 42.11
CA ASP A 247 -6.49 -9.67 42.31
C ASP A 247 -5.47 -8.65 41.77
N ASN A 248 -4.17 -8.94 41.88
CA ASN A 248 -3.10 -8.08 41.35
C ASN A 248 -2.99 -8.12 39.81
N GLU A 249 -3.42 -9.21 39.16
CA GLU A 249 -3.41 -9.34 37.69
C GLU A 249 -4.58 -8.57 37.06
N TRP A 250 -5.67 -8.34 37.80
CA TRP A 250 -6.80 -7.52 37.33
C TRP A 250 -6.41 -6.06 37.11
N ASP A 251 -5.56 -5.50 37.97
CA ASP A 251 -5.09 -4.12 37.81
C ASP A 251 -4.14 -3.99 36.61
N GLU A 252 -3.29 -4.99 36.36
CA GLU A 252 -2.43 -5.06 35.17
C GLU A 252 -3.26 -5.19 33.88
N LEU A 253 -4.31 -6.02 33.90
CA LEU A 253 -5.24 -6.15 32.78
C LEU A 253 -5.94 -4.82 32.49
N ARG A 254 -6.45 -4.12 33.52
CA ARG A 254 -7.11 -2.80 33.34
C ARG A 254 -6.15 -1.78 32.74
N LYS A 255 -4.92 -1.71 33.22
CA LYS A 255 -3.88 -0.82 32.64
C LYS A 255 -3.60 -1.16 31.18
N THR A 256 -3.50 -2.45 30.87
CA THR A 256 -3.26 -2.95 29.52
C THR A 256 -4.40 -2.59 28.58
N VAL A 257 -5.66 -2.79 29.00
CA VAL A 257 -6.85 -2.45 28.21
C VAL A 257 -6.90 -0.95 27.91
N ASN A 258 -6.61 -0.10 28.89
CA ASN A 258 -6.56 1.35 28.67
C ASN A 258 -5.47 1.72 27.65
N GLY A 259 -4.25 1.20 27.82
CA GLY A 259 -3.15 1.45 26.88
C GLY A 259 -3.40 0.95 25.47
N LEU A 260 -4.06 -0.20 25.32
CA LEU A 260 -4.44 -0.74 24.01
C LEU A 260 -5.58 0.04 23.34
N SER A 261 -6.51 0.58 24.13
CA SER A 261 -7.66 1.33 23.61
C SER A 261 -7.22 2.63 22.91
N ASP A 262 -6.08 3.20 23.31
CA ASP A 262 -5.51 4.40 22.72
C ASP A 262 -4.62 4.10 21.48
N LYS A 263 -4.28 2.83 21.22
CA LYS A 263 -3.44 2.47 20.05
C LYS A 263 -4.23 2.64 18.74
N PRO A 264 -3.65 3.27 17.71
CA PRO A 264 -4.32 3.52 16.43
C PRO A 264 -4.34 2.28 15.51
N ILE A 265 -4.78 1.13 16.03
CA ILE A 265 -4.87 -0.13 15.31
C ILE A 265 -6.32 -0.33 14.83
N ARG A 266 -6.50 -0.52 13.52
CA ARG A 266 -7.78 -0.88 12.93
C ARG A 266 -7.83 -2.37 12.65
N VAL A 267 -8.98 -3.00 12.90
CA VAL A 267 -9.19 -4.43 12.67
C VAL A 267 -10.41 -4.62 11.79
N ASN A 268 -10.30 -5.51 10.80
CA ASN A 268 -11.42 -6.05 10.03
C ASN A 268 -11.27 -7.58 10.01
N ASP A 269 -12.30 -8.30 10.44
CA ASP A 269 -12.35 -9.76 10.53
C ASP A 269 -13.42 -10.38 9.62
N GLU A 270 -13.77 -9.71 8.51
CA GLU A 270 -14.78 -10.18 7.58
C GLU A 270 -14.40 -11.57 7.01
N PRO A 271 -15.24 -12.60 7.22
CA PRO A 271 -14.91 -13.96 6.84
C PRO A 271 -14.95 -14.14 5.31
N GLY A 272 -13.90 -14.75 4.76
CA GLY A 272 -13.84 -15.05 3.32
C GLY A 272 -13.80 -13.81 2.43
N MET A 273 -13.21 -12.73 2.94
CA MET A 273 -12.99 -11.46 2.25
C MET A 273 -12.38 -11.67 0.85
N LYS A 274 -12.92 -10.94 -0.14
CA LYS A 274 -12.37 -10.87 -1.50
C LYS A 274 -11.28 -9.81 -1.59
N ILE A 275 -10.32 -10.00 -2.49
CA ILE A 275 -9.20 -9.06 -2.70
C ILE A 275 -9.67 -7.62 -2.98
N ASN A 276 -10.74 -7.44 -3.76
CA ASN A 276 -11.29 -6.12 -4.05
C ASN A 276 -11.90 -5.44 -2.81
N ALA A 277 -12.51 -6.22 -1.90
CA ALA A 277 -13.03 -5.69 -0.64
C ALA A 277 -11.89 -5.29 0.30
N LEU A 278 -10.82 -6.09 0.34
CA LEU A 278 -9.58 -5.78 1.07
C LEU A 278 -8.99 -4.44 0.59
N ILE A 279 -8.84 -4.27 -0.73
CA ILE A 279 -8.32 -3.04 -1.34
C ILE A 279 -9.19 -1.84 -0.97
N ARG A 280 -10.53 -1.96 -1.06
CA ARG A 280 -11.46 -0.90 -0.65
C ARG A 280 -11.28 -0.53 0.83
N GLN A 281 -11.19 -1.53 1.70
CA GLN A 281 -11.01 -1.32 3.13
C GLN A 281 -9.69 -0.61 3.45
N ALA A 282 -8.59 -1.02 2.81
CA ALA A 282 -7.28 -0.41 3.00
C ALA A 282 -7.24 1.05 2.51
N ARG A 283 -7.85 1.34 1.35
CA ARG A 283 -7.99 2.72 0.84
C ARG A 283 -8.82 3.58 1.77
N ASP A 284 -9.94 3.06 2.29
CA ASP A 284 -10.79 3.78 3.25
C ASP A 284 -10.03 4.11 4.54
N TRP A 285 -9.25 3.16 5.06
CA TRP A 285 -8.41 3.38 6.23
C TRP A 285 -7.27 4.36 5.97
N LYS A 286 -6.60 4.30 4.80
CA LYS A 286 -5.57 5.27 4.42
C LYS A 286 -6.15 6.67 4.37
N TYR A 287 -7.33 6.83 3.77
CA TYR A 287 -8.00 8.11 3.64
C TYR A 287 -8.50 8.68 4.97
N ARG A 288 -9.25 7.89 5.75
CA ARG A 288 -9.91 8.37 6.99
C ARG A 288 -8.97 8.43 8.19
N TYR A 289 -8.04 7.49 8.28
CA TYR A 289 -7.24 7.26 9.49
C TYR A 289 -5.73 7.35 9.24
N GLY A 290 -5.30 7.58 7.99
CA GLY A 290 -3.90 7.80 7.68
C GLY A 290 -3.00 6.60 7.97
N ILE A 291 -3.49 5.36 7.80
CA ILE A 291 -2.69 4.17 8.09
C ILE A 291 -1.35 4.18 7.34
N LYS A 292 -0.32 3.69 8.02
CA LYS A 292 1.07 3.63 7.56
C LYS A 292 1.59 2.20 7.40
N ALA A 293 0.81 1.19 7.79
CA ALA A 293 1.08 -0.20 7.45
C ALA A 293 -0.23 -0.98 7.35
N LEU A 294 -0.20 -2.07 6.58
CA LEU A 294 -1.30 -3.03 6.48
C LEU A 294 -0.80 -4.45 6.77
N TYR A 295 -1.41 -5.11 7.75
CA TYR A 295 -1.16 -6.51 8.10
C TYR A 295 -2.31 -7.39 7.60
N VAL A 296 -2.01 -8.50 6.94
CA VAL A 296 -3.02 -9.41 6.34
C VAL A 296 -2.78 -10.85 6.80
N ASP A 297 -3.73 -11.40 7.57
CA ASP A 297 -3.75 -12.80 8.04
C ASP A 297 -4.83 -13.59 7.29
N TYR A 298 -4.55 -14.37 6.25
CA TYR A 298 -3.29 -14.64 5.56
C TYR A 298 -3.59 -14.79 4.06
N LEU A 299 -2.59 -14.65 3.18
CA LEU A 299 -2.72 -14.58 1.71
C LEU A 299 -3.71 -15.61 1.16
N GLN A 300 -3.52 -16.88 1.52
CA GLN A 300 -4.33 -17.95 0.96
C GLN A 300 -5.82 -17.88 1.40
N LYS A 301 -6.19 -17.20 2.49
CA LYS A 301 -7.61 -17.06 2.87
C LYS A 301 -8.35 -15.98 2.09
N ILE A 302 -7.63 -15.02 1.51
CA ILE A 302 -8.22 -14.00 0.65
C ILE A 302 -8.69 -14.65 -0.65
N LYS A 303 -9.93 -14.35 -1.04
CA LYS A 303 -10.50 -14.85 -2.29
C LYS A 303 -10.10 -13.93 -3.44
N ALA A 304 -9.52 -14.53 -4.47
CA ALA A 304 -9.29 -13.88 -5.76
C ALA A 304 -10.60 -13.40 -6.40
N SER A 305 -10.49 -12.51 -7.39
CA SER A 305 -11.64 -11.94 -8.09
C SER A 305 -12.38 -13.02 -8.89
N ASP A 306 -11.64 -13.89 -9.59
CA ASP A 306 -12.21 -15.06 -10.25
C ASP A 306 -12.03 -16.32 -9.40
N SER A 307 -13.12 -16.75 -8.77
CA SER A 307 -13.13 -17.98 -7.96
C SER A 307 -12.97 -19.27 -8.77
N ARG A 308 -13.07 -19.22 -10.10
CA ARG A 308 -12.94 -20.40 -10.99
C ARG A 308 -11.50 -20.68 -11.42
N ALA A 309 -10.60 -19.70 -11.27
CA ALA A 309 -9.19 -19.86 -11.57
C ALA A 309 -8.56 -20.98 -10.71
N LYS A 310 -7.46 -21.57 -11.17
CA LYS A 310 -6.78 -22.57 -10.36
C LYS A 310 -6.24 -21.93 -9.09
N ARG A 311 -6.14 -22.71 -8.01
CA ARG A 311 -5.72 -22.19 -6.71
C ARG A 311 -4.39 -21.41 -6.77
N HIS A 312 -3.47 -21.84 -7.62
CA HIS A 312 -2.19 -21.17 -7.82
C HIS A 312 -2.30 -19.80 -8.47
N GLU A 313 -3.12 -19.67 -9.52
CA GLU A 313 -3.42 -18.40 -10.17
C GLU A 313 -4.07 -17.43 -9.18
N GLN A 314 -4.96 -17.94 -8.31
CA GLN A 314 -5.61 -17.12 -7.29
C GLN A 314 -4.62 -16.56 -6.26
N VAL A 315 -3.66 -17.36 -5.79
CA VAL A 315 -2.65 -16.89 -4.82
C VAL A 315 -1.72 -15.86 -5.45
N GLY A 316 -1.31 -16.10 -6.71
CA GLY A 316 -0.53 -15.12 -7.48
C GLY A 316 -1.26 -13.80 -7.69
N GLU A 317 -2.55 -13.84 -8.07
CA GLU A 317 -3.40 -12.64 -8.21
C GLU A 317 -3.45 -11.84 -6.90
N VAL A 318 -3.65 -12.52 -5.76
CA VAL A 318 -3.70 -11.87 -4.45
C VAL A 318 -2.35 -11.23 -4.11
N ALA A 319 -1.23 -11.93 -4.31
CA ALA A 319 0.11 -11.39 -4.03
C ALA A 319 0.40 -10.15 -4.89
N GLY A 320 0.19 -10.23 -6.21
CA GLY A 320 0.40 -9.09 -7.11
C GLY A 320 -0.53 -7.92 -6.81
N SER A 321 -1.80 -8.19 -6.44
CA SER A 321 -2.74 -7.15 -6.02
C SER A 321 -2.30 -6.44 -4.74
N LEU A 322 -1.74 -7.17 -3.77
CA LEU A 322 -1.21 -6.59 -2.55
C LEU A 322 0.07 -5.79 -2.78
N LYS A 323 0.97 -6.25 -3.67
CA LYS A 323 2.14 -5.46 -4.07
C LYS A 323 1.74 -4.16 -4.76
N ASN A 324 0.76 -4.21 -5.66
CA ASN A 324 0.20 -3.00 -6.28
C ASN A 324 -0.44 -2.09 -5.24
N LEU A 325 -1.19 -2.63 -4.28
CA LEU A 325 -1.79 -1.87 -3.19
C LEU A 325 -0.72 -1.18 -2.32
N ALA A 326 0.38 -1.87 -1.99
CA ALA A 326 1.50 -1.29 -1.25
C ALA A 326 2.07 -0.06 -1.97
N ARG A 327 2.35 -0.19 -3.28
CA ARG A 327 2.84 0.89 -4.13
C ARG A 327 1.83 2.03 -4.27
N GLU A 328 0.55 1.70 -4.42
CA GLU A 328 -0.52 2.67 -4.56
C GLU A 328 -0.70 3.49 -3.27
N LEU A 329 -0.72 2.82 -2.12
CA LEU A 329 -0.94 3.49 -0.85
C LEU A 329 0.33 4.09 -0.24
N GLU A 330 1.51 3.80 -0.81
CA GLU A 330 2.82 4.15 -0.23
C GLU A 330 2.85 3.76 1.25
N ILE A 331 2.66 2.46 1.51
CA ILE A 331 2.79 1.83 2.83
C ILE A 331 3.35 0.41 2.68
N PRO A 332 4.06 -0.14 3.68
CA PRO A 332 4.34 -1.57 3.75
C PRO A 332 3.06 -2.39 3.91
N VAL A 333 3.01 -3.50 3.19
CA VAL A 333 1.99 -4.55 3.34
C VAL A 333 2.66 -5.83 3.84
N ILE A 334 2.34 -6.25 5.07
CA ILE A 334 2.86 -7.45 5.69
C ILE A 334 1.80 -8.54 5.59
N ALA A 335 2.05 -9.54 4.76
CA ALA A 335 1.11 -10.61 4.50
C ALA A 335 1.62 -11.95 5.03
N LEU A 336 0.79 -12.59 5.85
CA LEU A 336 1.05 -13.92 6.35
C LEU A 336 0.87 -14.96 5.22
N ALA A 337 1.76 -15.95 5.11
CA ALA A 337 1.65 -17.06 4.16
C ALA A 337 1.77 -18.44 4.83
N GLN A 338 0.90 -19.37 4.47
CA GLN A 338 0.97 -20.73 5.01
C GLN A 338 2.07 -21.54 4.30
N VAL A 339 2.89 -22.24 5.08
CA VAL A 339 3.95 -23.13 4.56
C VAL A 339 3.42 -24.55 4.41
N SER A 340 3.82 -25.23 3.34
CA SER A 340 3.50 -26.63 3.06
C SER A 340 4.01 -27.57 4.15
N ARG A 341 3.25 -28.64 4.44
CA ARG A 341 3.68 -29.69 5.37
C ARG A 341 4.86 -30.52 4.86
N GLU A 342 5.21 -30.40 3.58
CA GLU A 342 6.31 -31.15 2.98
C GLU A 342 7.66 -30.81 3.63
N CYS A 343 7.84 -29.60 4.16
CA CYS A 343 9.03 -29.22 4.93
C CYS A 343 9.27 -30.13 6.15
N GLU A 344 8.21 -30.69 6.75
CA GLU A 344 8.29 -31.55 7.95
C GLU A 344 8.86 -32.93 7.64
N LYS A 345 8.87 -33.36 6.36
CA LYS A 345 9.43 -34.64 5.93
C LYS A 345 10.95 -34.58 5.74
N ARG A 346 11.53 -33.39 5.65
CA ARG A 346 12.98 -33.19 5.51
C ARG A 346 13.68 -33.37 6.86
N PRO A 347 14.96 -33.78 6.88
CA PRO A 347 15.77 -33.77 8.10
C PRO A 347 15.85 -32.36 8.72
N ASN A 348 16.05 -31.34 7.88
CA ASN A 348 15.94 -29.94 8.28
C ASN A 348 14.51 -29.44 8.02
N LYS A 349 13.78 -29.19 9.10
CA LYS A 349 12.38 -28.74 9.08
C LYS A 349 12.22 -27.23 8.93
N ARG A 350 13.32 -26.47 8.78
CA ARG A 350 13.26 -25.03 8.46
C ARG A 350 12.60 -24.84 7.10
N PRO A 351 11.58 -23.97 6.98
CA PRO A 351 10.98 -23.64 5.70
C PRO A 351 11.98 -22.97 4.75
N MET A 352 11.72 -23.08 3.45
CA MET A 352 12.41 -22.37 2.38
C MET A 352 11.37 -21.79 1.39
N ASN A 353 11.80 -20.92 0.47
CA ASN A 353 10.90 -20.26 -0.50
C ASN A 353 9.98 -21.25 -1.21
N SER A 354 10.51 -22.40 -1.65
CA SER A 354 9.75 -23.44 -2.35
C SER A 354 8.66 -24.12 -1.52
N ASP A 355 8.64 -23.95 -0.19
CA ASP A 355 7.60 -24.48 0.67
C ASP A 355 6.36 -23.59 0.77
N LEU A 356 6.42 -22.35 0.27
CA LEU A 356 5.24 -21.48 0.14
C LEU A 356 4.27 -22.08 -0.88
N ALA A 357 2.97 -22.01 -0.59
CA ALA A 357 1.97 -22.35 -1.59
C ALA A 357 2.14 -21.40 -2.79
N ASP A 358 2.39 -21.96 -3.97
CA ASP A 358 2.59 -21.19 -5.21
C ASP A 358 3.77 -20.22 -5.11
N ALA A 359 4.84 -20.72 -4.48
CA ALA A 359 6.10 -20.04 -4.18
C ALA A 359 6.61 -19.17 -5.32
N SER A 360 6.52 -19.61 -6.58
CA SER A 360 7.06 -18.87 -7.72
C SER A 360 6.41 -17.50 -7.94
N GLU A 361 5.09 -17.37 -7.72
CA GLU A 361 4.40 -16.09 -7.91
C GLU A 361 4.60 -15.20 -6.70
N ILE A 362 4.49 -15.75 -5.48
CA ILE A 362 4.77 -14.99 -4.26
C ILE A 362 6.21 -14.47 -4.26
N GLU A 363 7.17 -15.30 -4.67
CA GLU A 363 8.59 -14.95 -4.71
C GLU A 363 8.90 -13.88 -5.75
N LYS A 364 8.13 -13.77 -6.84
CA LYS A 364 8.29 -12.66 -7.79
C LYS A 364 7.79 -11.34 -7.22
N GLU A 365 6.63 -11.37 -6.56
CA GLU A 365 5.91 -10.17 -6.12
C GLU A 365 6.41 -9.61 -4.78
N ALA A 366 6.80 -10.46 -3.84
CA ALA A 366 7.27 -10.04 -2.52
C ALA A 366 8.65 -9.37 -2.62
N ASP A 367 8.86 -8.24 -1.96
CA ASP A 367 10.18 -7.63 -1.84
C ASP A 367 11.01 -8.35 -0.78
N GLU A 368 10.35 -8.75 0.31
CA GLU A 368 10.95 -9.48 1.42
C GLU A 368 10.16 -10.75 1.75
N ILE A 369 10.88 -11.83 2.07
CA ILE A 369 10.29 -13.08 2.52
C ILE A 369 11.04 -13.53 3.77
N MET A 370 10.29 -13.81 4.83
CA MET A 370 10.83 -14.33 6.07
C MET A 370 10.06 -15.55 6.55
N PHE A 371 10.78 -16.50 7.16
CA PHE A 371 10.20 -17.71 7.73
C PHE A 371 10.36 -17.76 9.23
N LEU A 372 9.25 -18.04 9.92
CA LEU A 372 9.24 -18.26 11.35
C LEU A 372 9.42 -19.75 11.66
N TYR A 373 10.42 -20.07 12.46
CA TYR A 373 10.74 -21.41 12.90
C TYR A 373 11.01 -21.46 14.40
N ARG A 374 10.48 -22.49 15.08
CA ARG A 374 10.74 -22.78 16.49
C ARG A 374 11.06 -24.26 16.62
N ASP A 375 12.30 -24.56 17.00
CA ASP A 375 12.79 -25.93 17.07
C ASP A 375 12.04 -26.75 18.14
N GLU A 376 11.68 -26.11 19.25
CA GLU A 376 10.97 -26.72 20.38
C GLU A 376 9.60 -27.32 20.01
N VAL A 377 8.99 -26.88 18.90
CA VAL A 377 7.72 -27.44 18.39
C VAL A 377 7.91 -28.85 17.86
N TYR A 378 9.08 -29.16 17.32
CA TYR A 378 9.41 -30.48 16.78
C TYR A 378 10.30 -31.30 17.70
N ASN A 379 11.11 -30.63 18.53
CA ASN A 379 12.12 -31.23 19.39
C ASN A 379 11.92 -30.73 20.83
N PRO A 380 11.09 -31.42 21.65
CA PRO A 380 10.76 -30.98 23.00
C PRO A 380 11.93 -30.86 23.97
N ASP A 381 13.08 -31.48 23.67
CA ASP A 381 14.30 -31.44 24.49
C ASP A 381 15.41 -30.56 23.89
N THR A 382 15.08 -29.74 22.89
CA THR A 382 16.05 -28.83 22.27
C THR A 382 16.70 -27.88 23.29
N PRO A 383 18.01 -27.55 23.14
CA PRO A 383 18.64 -26.50 23.93
C PRO A 383 18.05 -25.10 23.62
N ASP A 384 17.44 -24.91 22.45
CA ASP A 384 16.91 -23.63 21.97
C ASP A 384 15.45 -23.39 22.42
N LYS A 385 15.09 -23.83 23.63
CA LYS A 385 13.74 -23.64 24.19
C LYS A 385 13.41 -22.17 24.35
N GLY A 386 12.21 -21.79 23.93
CA GLY A 386 11.77 -20.40 23.91
C GLY A 386 12.52 -19.51 22.92
N ILE A 387 13.30 -20.07 21.99
CA ILE A 387 13.94 -19.31 20.90
C ILE A 387 13.13 -19.50 19.62
N ALA A 388 12.86 -18.38 18.96
CA ALA A 388 12.31 -18.35 17.62
C ALA A 388 13.35 -17.81 16.64
N GLU A 389 13.43 -18.47 15.49
CA GLU A 389 14.25 -18.10 14.35
C GLU A 389 13.37 -17.41 13.30
N ILE A 390 13.83 -16.27 12.82
CA ILE A 390 13.26 -15.50 11.72
C ILE A 390 14.29 -15.53 10.60
N ASP A 391 14.07 -16.41 9.63
CA ASP A 391 14.95 -16.59 8.48
C ASP A 391 14.50 -15.67 7.33
N LEU A 392 15.23 -14.58 7.12
CA LEU A 392 15.03 -13.64 6.02
C LEU A 392 15.60 -14.25 4.74
N SER A 393 14.80 -15.06 4.07
CA SER A 393 15.20 -15.82 2.88
C SER A 393 15.26 -14.98 1.61
N LYS A 394 14.56 -13.84 1.58
CA LYS A 394 14.63 -12.83 0.52
C LYS A 394 14.60 -11.44 1.14
N ASN A 395 15.54 -10.59 0.72
CA ASN A 395 15.58 -9.18 1.06
C ASN A 395 15.98 -8.40 -0.19
N ARG A 396 15.11 -7.49 -0.67
CA ARG A 396 15.38 -6.70 -1.87
C ARG A 396 16.28 -5.50 -1.60
N HIS A 397 16.33 -5.04 -0.36
CA HIS A 397 17.04 -3.83 0.05
C HIS A 397 18.37 -4.11 0.74
N GLY A 398 18.66 -5.37 1.06
CA GLY A 398 19.83 -5.74 1.84
C GLY A 398 20.14 -7.23 1.82
N PRO A 399 21.01 -7.70 2.72
CA PRO A 399 21.38 -9.11 2.81
C PRO A 399 20.23 -9.96 3.35
N THR A 400 20.25 -11.24 3.02
CA THR A 400 19.49 -12.28 3.71
C THR A 400 20.18 -12.63 5.03
N GLY A 401 19.46 -13.28 5.94
CA GLY A 401 20.05 -13.62 7.24
C GLY A 401 19.08 -14.29 8.20
N LEU A 402 19.64 -14.84 9.28
CA LEU A 402 18.89 -15.47 10.35
C LEU A 402 18.90 -14.58 11.58
N VAL A 403 17.73 -14.14 12.02
CA VAL A 403 17.54 -13.39 13.26
C VAL A 403 16.96 -14.31 14.32
N ARG A 404 17.43 -14.19 15.55
CA ARG A 404 16.93 -14.98 16.70
C ARG A 404 16.28 -14.05 17.71
N CYS A 405 15.12 -14.45 18.19
CA CYS A 405 14.37 -13.73 19.22
C CYS A 405 13.82 -14.69 20.27
N VAL A 406 13.44 -14.16 21.42
CA VAL A 406 12.80 -14.93 22.50
C VAL A 406 11.32 -15.01 22.21
N PHE A 407 10.74 -16.21 22.23
CA PHE A 407 9.31 -16.44 22.20
C PHE A 407 8.80 -16.96 23.54
N THR A 408 7.99 -16.14 24.21
CA THR A 408 7.33 -16.53 25.46
C THR A 408 5.91 -17.00 25.17
N GLY A 409 5.75 -18.32 24.96
CA GLY A 409 4.48 -18.91 24.51
C GLY A 409 3.27 -18.62 25.40
N LYS A 410 3.45 -18.57 26.73
CA LYS A 410 2.37 -18.23 27.68
C LYS A 410 1.76 -16.84 27.43
N PHE A 411 2.56 -15.91 26.91
CA PHE A 411 2.18 -14.52 26.62
C PHE A 411 1.99 -14.26 25.12
N MET A 412 2.30 -15.25 24.27
CA MET A 412 2.32 -15.13 22.81
C MET A 412 3.24 -14.00 22.31
N ARG A 413 4.31 -13.72 23.06
CA ARG A 413 5.14 -12.54 22.89
C ARG A 413 6.49 -12.89 22.28
N PHE A 414 6.94 -12.04 21.36
CA PHE A 414 8.29 -12.06 20.81
C PHE A 414 9.08 -10.89 21.41
N ASP A 415 10.24 -11.16 21.97
CA ASP A 415 11.12 -10.17 22.57
C ASP A 415 12.54 -10.31 21.99
N GLN A 416 13.27 -9.20 22.00
CA GLN A 416 14.67 -9.14 21.57
C GLN A 416 15.54 -10.14 22.36
N LEU A 417 16.41 -10.87 21.67
CA LEU A 417 17.39 -11.73 22.32
C LEU A 417 18.48 -10.84 22.94
N ALA A 418 18.82 -11.09 24.22
CA ALA A 418 19.84 -10.28 24.89
C ALA A 418 21.20 -10.41 24.13
N PRO A 419 22.04 -9.35 24.06
CA PRO A 419 23.24 -9.28 23.21
C PRO A 419 24.40 -10.29 23.46
N LYS A 420 24.18 -11.41 24.16
CA LYS A 420 25.22 -12.42 24.45
C LYS A 420 25.01 -13.72 23.69
N THR A 421 25.04 -13.69 22.36
CA THR A 421 25.27 -14.95 21.59
C THR A 421 25.80 -14.79 20.16
N PHE A 422 25.81 -13.59 19.57
CA PHE A 422 26.16 -13.44 18.14
C PHE A 422 27.67 -13.55 17.82
N GLN A 423 28.56 -13.27 18.78
CA GLN A 423 30.01 -13.25 18.54
C GLN A 423 30.71 -14.62 18.58
N GLU A 424 30.09 -15.68 19.12
CA GLU A 424 30.81 -16.94 19.35
C GLU A 424 30.63 -18.01 18.25
N GLN A 425 29.69 -17.85 17.29
CA GLN A 425 29.41 -18.94 16.32
C GLN A 425 29.70 -18.66 14.84
N TYR A 426 29.92 -17.42 14.39
CA TYR A 426 30.18 -17.14 12.96
C TYR A 426 31.28 -16.11 12.68
N GLY A 427 32.14 -15.82 13.67
CA GLY A 427 33.38 -15.06 13.46
C GLY A 427 34.45 -15.90 12.74
N GLY A 428 34.21 -16.24 11.47
CA GLY A 428 35.24 -16.70 10.55
C GLY A 428 36.12 -15.53 10.13
N SER A 429 37.39 -15.61 10.46
CA SER A 429 38.46 -14.65 10.17
C SER A 429 38.58 -14.27 8.68
N ALA A 430 38.91 -12.99 8.48
CA ALA A 430 39.38 -12.25 7.29
C ALA A 430 39.69 -13.01 5.99
#